data_AF-A0A1G1P8W8-F1
#
_entry.id   AF-A0A1G1P8W8-F1
#
_cell.length_a   1.000
_cell.length_b   1.000
_cell.length_c   1.000
_cell.angle_alpha   90.00
_cell.angle_beta   90.00
_cell.angle_gamma   90.00
#
_symmetry.space_group_name_H-M   'P 1'
#
loop_
_entity.id
_entity.type
_entity.pdbx_description
1 polymer ?
#
loop_
_entity_poly.entity_id
_entity_poly.type
_entity_poly.pdbx_seq_one_letter_code
_entity_poly.pdbx_strand_id
1 'polypeptide(L)'
;MARRLECSVGALARELQRFSREGLLLREARGREVFYRLNQTHPLFREIKGIVEKTRGIPVRLAEGLRPIAAIQQAFLYGSFARGVLAAQSDLDLLLVGQETPAATALLRSLEARFGRTINVAIYPPAEFERKRRDRSEFLFEVMRGPLLPVKPFPRHGSDPAVHR
;
A
#
# COMPACT_ATOMS: atom_id res chain seq x y z
N MET A 1 -0.14 -4.91 -22.39
CA MET A 1 -0.17 -3.53 -21.81
C MET A 1 -0.99 -2.54 -22.63
N ALA A 2 -0.84 -2.44 -23.96
CA ALA A 2 -1.59 -1.48 -24.80
C ALA A 2 -3.13 -1.58 -24.70
N ARG A 3 -3.66 -2.80 -24.54
CA ARG A 3 -5.11 -3.07 -24.42
C ARG A 3 -5.78 -2.45 -23.17
N ARG A 4 -5.01 -1.98 -22.19
CA ARG A 4 -5.50 -1.38 -20.93
C ARG A 4 -5.42 0.16 -20.90
N LEU A 5 -4.89 0.79 -21.95
CA LEU A 5 -4.61 2.23 -22.01
C LEU A 5 -5.34 2.95 -23.16
N GLU A 6 -6.31 2.30 -23.82
CA GLU A 6 -7.10 2.86 -24.93
C GLU A 6 -6.24 3.60 -26.00
N CYS A 7 -4.99 3.16 -26.19
CA CYS A 7 -4.03 3.80 -27.08
C CYS A 7 -3.43 2.79 -28.06
N SER A 8 -3.01 3.26 -29.23
CA SER A 8 -2.36 2.40 -30.21
C SER A 8 -0.99 1.94 -29.70
N VAL A 9 -0.64 0.69 -30.00
CA VAL A 9 0.64 0.07 -29.57
C VAL A 9 1.84 0.93 -29.98
N GLY A 10 1.79 1.50 -31.19
CA GLY A 10 2.84 2.39 -31.71
C GLY A 10 2.96 3.72 -30.96
N ALA A 11 1.84 4.32 -30.54
CA ALA A 11 1.87 5.55 -29.75
C ALA A 11 2.47 5.32 -28.36
N LEU A 12 2.07 4.23 -27.69
CA LEU A 12 2.64 3.83 -26.39
C LEU A 12 4.14 3.56 -26.49
N ALA A 13 4.58 2.84 -27.53
CA ALA A 13 5.99 2.54 -27.74
C ALA A 13 6.83 3.82 -27.94
N ARG A 14 6.32 4.78 -28.73
CA ARG A 14 6.99 6.08 -28.92
C ARG A 14 7.12 6.84 -27.61
N GLU A 15 6.07 6.88 -26.81
CA GLU A 15 6.07 7.64 -25.55
C GLU A 15 7.00 6.99 -24.49
N LEU A 16 6.99 5.66 -24.39
CA LEU A 16 7.95 4.93 -23.53
C LEU A 16 9.40 5.16 -23.97
N GLN A 17 9.66 5.21 -25.28
CA GLN A 17 10.98 5.57 -25.78
C GLN A 17 11.34 7.03 -25.47
N ARG A 18 10.40 7.95 -25.59
CA ARG A 18 10.62 9.37 -25.27
C ARG A 18 11.01 9.53 -23.79
N PHE A 19 10.23 8.97 -22.87
CA PHE A 19 10.56 9.01 -21.44
C PHE A 19 11.87 8.28 -21.12
N SER A 20 12.25 7.27 -21.90
CA SER A 20 13.54 6.62 -21.73
C SER A 20 14.71 7.51 -22.19
N ARG A 21 14.56 8.24 -23.30
CA ARG A 21 15.54 9.23 -23.77
C ARG A 21 15.69 10.41 -22.81
N GLU A 22 14.59 10.83 -22.20
CA GLU A 22 14.56 11.87 -21.17
C GLU A 22 15.14 11.39 -19.83
N GLY A 23 15.52 10.11 -19.71
CA GLY A 23 16.10 9.54 -18.49
C GLY A 23 15.09 9.28 -17.37
N LEU A 24 13.80 9.53 -17.61
CA LEU A 24 12.72 9.24 -16.68
C LEU A 24 12.48 7.73 -16.54
N LEU A 25 12.60 6.97 -17.64
CA LEU A 25 12.51 5.52 -17.65
C LEU A 25 13.86 4.88 -17.99
N LEU A 26 14.23 3.85 -17.25
CA LEU A 26 15.31 2.95 -17.63
C LEU A 26 14.72 1.83 -18.47
N ARG A 27 15.34 1.58 -19.62
CA ARG A 27 14.95 0.56 -20.58
C ARG A 27 15.94 -0.61 -20.50
N GLU A 28 15.41 -1.81 -20.37
CA GLU A 28 16.18 -3.05 -20.33
C GLU A 28 15.60 -4.03 -21.36
N ALA A 29 16.44 -4.54 -22.26
CA ALA A 29 16.04 -5.56 -23.22
C ALA A 29 16.45 -6.94 -22.71
N ARG A 30 15.50 -7.86 -22.60
CA ARG A 30 15.76 -9.26 -22.22
C ARG A 30 15.14 -10.17 -23.28
N GLY A 31 15.98 -10.66 -24.19
CA GLY A 31 15.53 -11.42 -25.36
C GLY A 31 14.67 -10.56 -26.29
N ARG A 32 13.45 -11.02 -26.61
CA ARG A 32 12.48 -10.28 -27.44
C ARG A 32 11.63 -9.29 -26.65
N GLU A 33 11.74 -9.28 -25.32
CA GLU A 33 10.96 -8.43 -24.45
C GLU A 33 11.75 -7.18 -24.03
N VAL A 34 11.03 -6.06 -23.91
CA VAL A 34 11.58 -4.79 -23.45
C VAL A 34 10.87 -4.39 -22.17
N PHE A 35 11.63 -4.27 -21.10
CA PHE A 35 11.17 -3.84 -19.79
C PHE A 35 11.51 -2.36 -19.59
N TYR A 36 10.56 -1.63 -19.01
CA TYR A 36 10.75 -0.25 -18.60
C TYR A 36 10.52 -0.13 -17.10
N ARG A 37 11.40 0.57 -16.40
CA ARG A 37 11.25 0.90 -14.98
C ARG A 37 11.51 2.37 -14.74
N LEU A 38 10.83 2.95 -13.75
CA LEU A 38 11.08 4.35 -13.38
C LEU A 38 12.51 4.51 -12.88
N ASN A 39 13.20 5.54 -13.36
CA ASN A 39 14.56 5.84 -12.93
C ASN A 39 14.54 6.47 -11.53
N GLN A 40 15.04 5.74 -10.53
CA GLN A 40 15.05 6.21 -9.14
C GLN A 40 16.02 7.36 -8.87
N THR A 41 16.99 7.59 -9.77
CA THR A 41 17.94 8.71 -9.66
C THR A 41 17.46 9.96 -10.39
N HIS A 42 16.30 9.91 -11.07
CA HIS A 42 15.77 11.04 -11.80
C HIS A 42 15.19 12.10 -10.84
N PRO A 43 15.40 13.41 -11.08
CA PRO A 43 14.93 14.47 -10.18
C PRO A 43 13.43 14.39 -9.84
N LEU A 44 12.58 14.07 -10.83
CA LEU A 44 11.13 13.96 -10.65
C LEU A 44 10.64 12.66 -10.00
N PHE A 45 11.54 11.75 -9.62
CA PHE A 45 11.15 10.43 -9.12
C PHE A 45 10.24 10.54 -7.88
N ARG A 46 10.58 11.42 -6.94
CA ARG A 46 9.86 11.55 -5.65
C ARG A 46 8.46 12.10 -5.86
N GLU A 47 8.30 13.09 -6.73
CA GLU A 47 7.04 13.74 -7.07
C GLU A 47 6.11 12.75 -7.75
N ILE A 48 6.61 12.03 -8.78
CA ILE A 48 5.82 11.04 -9.53
C ILE A 48 5.41 9.88 -8.61
N LYS A 49 6.35 9.35 -7.81
CA LYS A 49 6.06 8.33 -6.81
C LYS A 49 4.98 8.80 -5.84
N GLY A 50 5.11 10.01 -5.31
CA GLY A 50 4.14 10.59 -4.39
C GLY A 50 2.75 10.75 -5.01
N ILE A 51 2.65 11.19 -6.26
CA ILE A 51 1.37 11.30 -6.99
C ILE A 51 0.75 9.91 -7.15
N VAL A 52 1.51 8.92 -7.62
CA VAL A 52 1.01 7.56 -7.82
C VAL A 52 0.57 6.95 -6.51
N GLU A 53 1.35 7.09 -5.44
CA GLU A 53 1.03 6.58 -4.11
C GLU A 53 -0.27 7.18 -3.56
N LYS A 54 -0.46 8.50 -3.71
CA LYS A 54 -1.63 9.24 -3.23
C LYS A 54 -2.89 9.02 -4.06
N THR A 55 -2.77 8.70 -5.35
CA THR A 55 -3.93 8.65 -6.26
C THR A 55 -4.34 7.23 -6.64
N ARG A 56 -3.37 6.30 -6.74
CA ARG A 56 -3.60 4.94 -7.26
C ARG A 56 -2.79 3.86 -6.54
N GLY A 57 -2.12 4.24 -5.47
CA GLY A 57 -1.21 3.38 -4.70
C GLY A 57 -1.93 2.32 -3.89
N ILE A 58 -1.14 1.37 -3.39
CA ILE A 58 -1.58 0.30 -2.49
C ILE A 58 -2.39 0.84 -1.29
N PRO A 59 -1.97 1.90 -0.58
CA PRO A 59 -2.70 2.42 0.58
C PRO A 59 -4.12 2.86 0.24
N VAL A 60 -4.29 3.54 -0.89
CA VAL A 60 -5.60 4.04 -1.35
C VAL A 60 -6.54 2.87 -1.64
N ARG A 61 -6.07 1.85 -2.36
CA ARG A 61 -6.91 0.69 -2.68
C ARG A 61 -7.26 -0.15 -1.45
N LEU A 62 -6.34 -0.28 -0.51
CA LEU A 62 -6.61 -0.91 0.78
C LEU A 62 -7.65 -0.11 1.56
N ALA A 63 -7.51 1.21 1.62
CA ALA A 63 -8.47 2.09 2.28
C ALA A 63 -9.87 1.96 1.67
N GLU A 64 -9.98 2.07 0.33
CA GLU A 64 -11.24 1.94 -0.40
C GLU A 64 -11.90 0.58 -0.17
N GLY A 65 -11.12 -0.50 -0.26
CA GLY A 65 -11.62 -1.87 -0.07
C GLY A 65 -12.06 -2.16 1.35
N LEU A 66 -11.29 -1.71 2.35
CA LEU A 66 -11.58 -1.97 3.77
C LEU A 66 -12.67 -1.04 4.32
N ARG A 67 -12.92 0.13 3.69
CA ARG A 67 -13.94 1.08 4.11
C ARG A 67 -15.33 0.45 4.38
N PRO A 68 -15.93 -0.33 3.46
CA PRO A 68 -17.24 -0.95 3.68
C PRO A 68 -17.26 -2.04 4.76
N ILE A 69 -16.12 -2.56 5.19
CA ILE A 69 -16.04 -3.66 6.16
C ILE A 69 -16.04 -3.09 7.59
N ALA A 70 -17.23 -2.90 8.17
CA ALA A 70 -17.39 -2.33 9.51
C ALA A 70 -16.71 -3.15 10.62
N ALA A 71 -16.58 -4.47 10.43
CA ALA A 71 -15.90 -5.37 11.35
C ALA A 71 -14.40 -5.05 11.52
N ILE A 72 -13.78 -4.42 10.52
CA ILE A 72 -12.40 -3.92 10.59
C ILE A 72 -12.46 -2.44 10.97
N GLN A 73 -12.07 -2.13 12.21
CA GLN A 73 -12.14 -0.77 12.75
C GLN A 73 -10.93 0.07 12.37
N GLN A 74 -9.75 -0.55 12.34
CA GLN A 74 -8.51 0.11 11.95
C GLN A 74 -7.66 -0.80 11.07
N ALA A 75 -6.82 -0.17 10.26
CA ALA A 75 -5.84 -0.87 9.44
C ALA A 75 -4.59 -0.01 9.21
N PHE A 76 -3.42 -0.63 9.35
CA PHE A 76 -2.13 0.01 9.21
C PHE A 76 -1.20 -0.84 8.34
N LEU A 77 -0.52 -0.20 7.39
CA LEU A 77 0.64 -0.80 6.74
C LEU A 77 1.87 -0.52 7.60
N TYR A 78 2.71 -1.53 7.78
CA TYR A 78 3.95 -1.43 8.54
C TYR A 78 5.12 -2.04 7.74
N GLY A 79 6.26 -2.21 8.40
CA GLY A 79 7.39 -2.91 7.82
C GLY A 79 8.10 -2.15 6.69
N SER A 80 8.50 -2.87 5.64
CA SER A 80 9.32 -2.31 4.55
C SER A 80 8.55 -1.32 3.66
N PHE A 81 7.23 -1.48 3.51
CA PHE A 81 6.38 -0.54 2.78
C PHE A 81 6.29 0.81 3.48
N ALA A 82 5.96 0.82 4.78
CA ALA A 82 5.85 2.05 5.55
C ALA A 82 7.20 2.79 5.67
N ARG A 83 8.32 2.07 5.63
CA ARG A 83 9.68 2.64 5.58
C ARG A 83 10.10 3.18 4.20
N GLY A 84 9.30 2.97 3.15
CA GLY A 84 9.62 3.43 1.80
C GLY A 84 10.73 2.64 1.09
N VAL A 85 11.14 1.50 1.65
CA VAL A 85 12.22 0.64 1.13
C VAL A 85 11.68 -0.64 0.47
N LEU A 86 10.38 -0.66 0.13
CA LEU A 86 9.75 -1.85 -0.45
C LEU A 86 10.39 -2.19 -1.80
N ALA A 87 10.98 -3.38 -1.91
CA ALA A 87 11.46 -3.91 -3.19
C ALA A 87 10.28 -4.27 -4.11
N ALA A 88 10.52 -4.66 -5.37
CA ALA A 88 9.42 -5.02 -6.28
C ALA A 88 8.64 -6.29 -5.88
N GLN A 89 9.28 -7.21 -5.13
CA GLN A 89 8.73 -8.54 -4.80
C GLN A 89 8.44 -8.78 -3.31
N SER A 90 8.78 -7.84 -2.42
CA SER A 90 8.50 -7.96 -0.98
C SER A 90 7.00 -8.11 -0.69
N ASP A 91 6.66 -8.80 0.38
CA ASP A 91 5.27 -8.87 0.83
C ASP A 91 4.79 -7.54 1.43
N LEU A 92 3.47 -7.38 1.54
CA LEU A 92 2.84 -6.25 2.21
C LEU A 92 2.42 -6.64 3.63
N ASP A 93 3.00 -5.99 4.62
CA ASP A 93 2.67 -6.23 6.01
C ASP A 93 1.50 -5.34 6.45
N LEU A 94 0.36 -5.97 6.77
CA LEU A 94 -0.88 -5.30 7.13
C LEU A 94 -1.34 -5.69 8.53
N LEU A 95 -1.53 -4.70 9.39
CA LEU A 95 -2.09 -4.85 10.72
C LEU A 95 -3.56 -4.43 10.68
N LEU A 96 -4.47 -5.32 11.08
CA LEU A 96 -5.90 -5.08 11.18
C LEU A 96 -6.34 -5.10 12.63
N VAL A 97 -7.11 -4.10 13.05
CA VAL A 97 -7.79 -4.10 14.35
C VAL A 97 -9.28 -4.25 14.11
N GLY A 98 -9.84 -5.36 14.56
CA GLY A 98 -11.22 -5.73 14.27
C GLY A 98 -11.46 -7.23 14.34
N GLN A 99 -12.51 -7.69 13.68
CA GLN A 99 -12.89 -9.09 13.59
C GLN A 99 -12.66 -9.60 12.17
N GLU A 100 -12.12 -10.81 12.07
CA GLU A 100 -12.00 -11.49 10.78
C GLU A 100 -13.41 -11.83 10.26
N THR A 101 -13.64 -11.57 8.97
CA THR A 101 -14.90 -11.88 8.30
C THR A 101 -14.62 -12.44 6.91
N PRO A 102 -15.51 -13.29 6.36
CA PRO A 102 -15.34 -13.79 4.99
C PRO A 102 -15.21 -12.68 3.94
N ALA A 103 -15.89 -11.54 4.15
CA ALA A 103 -15.78 -10.36 3.30
C ALA A 103 -14.37 -9.75 3.33
N ALA A 104 -13.74 -9.66 4.51
CA ALA A 104 -12.37 -9.17 4.64
C ALA A 104 -11.37 -10.12 3.97
N THR A 105 -11.50 -11.42 4.19
CA THR A 105 -10.63 -12.43 3.58
C THR A 105 -10.76 -12.42 2.05
N ALA A 106 -11.99 -12.35 1.51
CA ALA A 106 -12.22 -12.28 0.07
C ALA A 106 -11.67 -10.99 -0.56
N LEU A 107 -11.83 -9.85 0.12
CA LEU A 107 -11.24 -8.59 -0.31
C LEU A 107 -9.71 -8.69 -0.39
N LEU A 108 -9.07 -9.18 0.67
CA LEU A 108 -7.61 -9.27 0.74
C LEU A 108 -7.06 -10.14 -0.39
N ARG A 109 -7.66 -11.31 -0.64
CA ARG A 109 -7.30 -12.17 -1.79
C ARG A 109 -7.44 -11.46 -3.13
N SER A 110 -8.52 -10.69 -3.31
CA SER A 110 -8.72 -9.88 -4.53
C SER A 110 -7.63 -8.81 -4.69
N LEU A 111 -7.24 -8.17 -3.58
CA LEU A 111 -6.18 -7.18 -3.56
C LEU A 111 -4.80 -7.79 -3.82
N GLU A 112 -4.48 -8.96 -3.25
CA GLU A 112 -3.25 -9.71 -3.54
C GLU A 112 -3.12 -10.02 -5.03
N ALA A 113 -4.18 -10.57 -5.65
CA ALA A 113 -4.21 -10.85 -7.08
C ALA A 113 -4.03 -9.59 -7.93
N ARG A 114 -4.62 -8.47 -7.50
CA ARG A 114 -4.51 -7.17 -8.19
C ARG A 114 -3.13 -6.55 -8.04
N PHE A 115 -2.50 -6.68 -6.88
CA PHE A 115 -1.17 -6.15 -6.60
C PHE A 115 -0.07 -7.06 -7.16
N GLY A 116 -0.36 -8.34 -7.38
CA GLY A 116 0.61 -9.36 -7.77
C GLY A 116 1.60 -9.67 -6.65
N ARG A 117 1.17 -9.53 -5.39
CA ARG A 117 2.00 -9.64 -4.18
C ARG A 117 1.18 -10.19 -3.02
N THR A 118 1.82 -10.92 -2.13
CA THR A 118 1.21 -11.43 -0.90
C THR A 118 0.97 -10.31 0.10
N ILE A 119 -0.13 -10.38 0.85
CA ILE A 119 -0.44 -9.50 1.97
C ILE A 119 -0.38 -10.33 3.25
N ASN A 120 0.66 -10.12 4.06
CA ASN A 120 0.79 -10.74 5.37
C ASN A 120 -0.04 -9.99 6.39
N VAL A 121 -1.10 -10.63 6.91
CA VAL A 121 -2.07 -9.98 7.80
C VAL A 121 -1.87 -10.43 9.24
N ALA A 122 -1.65 -9.47 10.13
CA ALA A 122 -1.83 -9.63 11.56
C ALA A 122 -3.17 -9.01 11.96
N ILE A 123 -4.11 -9.80 12.49
CA ILE A 123 -5.42 -9.31 12.91
C ILE A 123 -5.59 -9.48 14.43
N TYR A 124 -6.07 -8.42 15.09
CA TYR A 124 -6.36 -8.43 16.51
C TYR A 124 -7.77 -7.87 16.80
N PRO A 125 -8.57 -8.53 17.64
CA PRO A 125 -9.73 -7.91 18.25
C PRO A 125 -9.34 -6.61 18.98
N PRO A 126 -10.19 -5.57 19.00
CA PRO A 126 -9.85 -4.27 19.59
C PRO A 126 -9.35 -4.36 21.05
N ALA A 127 -10.01 -5.18 21.88
CA ALA A 127 -9.62 -5.36 23.28
C ALA A 127 -8.25 -6.05 23.43
N GLU A 128 -7.95 -7.01 22.55
CA GLU A 128 -6.67 -7.69 22.54
C GLU A 128 -5.55 -6.79 22.03
N PHE A 129 -5.83 -6.00 20.99
CA PHE A 129 -4.89 -5.01 20.48
C PHE A 129 -4.48 -4.01 21.58
N GLU A 130 -5.45 -3.45 22.30
CA GLU A 130 -5.19 -2.51 23.40
C GLU A 130 -4.45 -3.15 24.59
N ARG A 131 -4.74 -4.42 24.89
CA ARG A 131 -4.00 -5.17 25.90
C ARG A 131 -2.54 -5.37 25.48
N LYS A 132 -2.31 -5.97 24.30
CA LYS A 132 -0.95 -6.23 23.78
C LYS A 132 -0.13 -4.95 23.57
N ARG A 133 -0.78 -3.84 23.24
CA ARG A 133 -0.17 -2.51 23.16
C ARG A 133 0.32 -2.02 24.51
N ARG A 134 -0.49 -2.16 25.57
CA ARG A 134 -0.12 -1.80 26.94
C ARG A 134 0.98 -2.71 27.48
N ASP A 135 0.87 -4.00 27.23
CA ASP A 135 1.81 -5.02 27.71
C ASP A 135 3.13 -5.05 26.93
N ARG A 136 3.28 -4.18 25.91
CA ARG A 136 4.43 -4.13 25.00
C ARG A 136 4.80 -5.51 24.45
N SER A 137 3.81 -6.27 23.98
CA SER A 137 4.08 -7.55 23.35
C SER A 137 5.14 -7.38 22.26
N GLU A 138 6.12 -8.27 22.20
CA GLU A 138 7.31 -8.16 21.35
C GLU A 138 6.96 -7.75 19.91
N PHE A 139 5.97 -8.40 19.31
CA PHE A 139 5.49 -8.07 17.97
C PHE A 139 4.90 -6.66 17.84
N LEU A 140 3.87 -6.29 18.63
CA LEU A 140 3.28 -4.95 18.51
C LEU A 140 4.26 -3.85 18.88
N PHE A 141 5.16 -4.09 19.83
CA PHE A 141 6.19 -3.15 20.19
C PHE A 141 7.13 -2.87 19.01
N GLU A 142 7.63 -3.91 18.33
CA GLU A 142 8.45 -3.76 17.14
C GLU A 142 7.71 -3.10 15.97
N VAL A 143 6.45 -3.48 15.74
CA VAL A 143 5.61 -2.85 14.71
C VAL A 143 5.38 -1.36 14.98
N MET A 144 5.11 -0.99 16.23
CA MET A 144 4.84 0.40 16.62
C MET A 144 6.10 1.27 16.76
N ARG A 145 7.30 0.68 16.87
CA ARG A 145 8.57 1.43 16.79
C ARG A 145 8.90 1.89 15.38
N GLY A 146 8.42 1.17 14.38
CA GLY A 146 8.55 1.53 12.97
C GLY A 146 7.52 2.57 12.52
N PRO A 147 7.67 3.13 11.31
CA PRO A 147 6.63 3.96 10.72
C PRO A 147 5.37 3.12 10.49
N LEU A 148 4.22 3.68 10.89
CA LEU A 148 2.90 3.12 10.64
C LEU A 148 2.16 4.02 9.67
N LEU A 149 1.70 3.45 8.55
CA LEU A 149 0.90 4.17 7.58
C LEU A 149 -0.58 3.77 7.76
N PRO A 150 -1.44 4.66 8.28
CA PRO A 150 -2.86 4.36 8.43
C PRO A 150 -3.53 4.25 7.06
N VAL A 151 -4.23 3.14 6.80
CA VAL A 151 -5.08 2.95 5.62
C VAL A 151 -6.57 2.92 5.99
N LYS A 152 -6.89 2.64 7.25
CA LYS A 152 -8.21 2.89 7.83
C LYS A 152 -8.03 3.44 9.24
N PRO A 153 -8.21 4.76 9.47
CA PRO A 153 -8.13 5.34 10.80
C PRO A 153 -9.38 4.98 11.61
N PHE A 154 -9.33 5.12 12.94
CA PHE A 154 -10.52 5.01 13.79
C PHE A 154 -11.66 5.85 13.22
N PRO A 155 -12.91 5.35 13.21
CA PRO A 155 -14.05 6.24 13.02
C PRO A 155 -13.98 7.29 14.13
N ARG A 156 -13.83 8.57 13.77
CA ARG A 156 -13.97 9.68 14.71
C ARG A 156 -15.42 9.69 15.18
N HIS A 157 -15.74 8.90 16.20
CA HIS A 157 -17.00 9.07 16.93
C HIS A 157 -16.85 10.37 17.72
N GLY A 158 -17.75 11.31 17.45
CA GLY A 158 -17.75 12.62 18.10
C GLY A 158 -18.00 12.48 19.60
N SER A 159 -16.94 12.68 20.36
CA SER A 159 -16.94 13.21 21.72
C SER A 159 -15.47 13.30 22.11
N ASP A 160 -14.86 14.41 21.74
CA ASP A 160 -13.63 14.89 22.37
C ASP A 160 -14.08 15.50 23.70
N PRO A 161 -13.82 14.90 24.88
CA PRO A 161 -13.87 15.65 26.12
C PRO A 161 -12.53 16.40 26.21
N ALA A 162 -12.34 17.34 25.28
CA ALA A 162 -11.32 18.35 25.42
C ALA A 162 -11.70 19.20 26.64
N VAL A 163 -10.80 19.22 27.62
CA VAL A 163 -10.45 20.44 28.35
C VAL A 163 -11.59 21.01 29.21
N HIS A 164 -11.71 20.47 30.43
CA HIS A 164 -11.89 21.30 31.61
C HIS A 164 -11.28 20.59 32.84
N ARG A 165 -10.02 20.91 33.11
CA ARG A 165 -9.55 21.60 34.33
C ARG A 165 -8.04 21.63 34.37
#